data_AF-A0A1H7KFZ0-F1
#
_entry.id   AF-A0A1H7KFZ0-F1
#
_cell.length_a   1.000
_cell.length_b   1.000
_cell.length_c   1.000
_cell.angle_alpha   90.00
_cell.angle_beta   90.00
_cell.angle_gamma   90.00
#
_symmetry.space_group_name_H-M   'P 1'
#
loop_
_entity.id
_entity.type
_entity.pdbx_description
1 polymer ?
#
loop_
_entity_poly.entity_id
_entity_poly.type
_entity_poly.pdbx_seq_one_letter_code
_entity_poly.pdbx_strand_id
1 'polypeptide(L)'
;MEKIFTVTLVLHIIGGTLSLITGLVAMLAAKGKSRHRAGGKAFFVAMTLVFVTALAMSLMKGLTFLLMVAFFSYHLLLRGYRALYLKELYKGQRMALPDYLINGVGVIFNTGLLAWGASHLVTHSTYIHTVAVFFGLLGIWMAGSDIKHFIIPPKDKQQWLYTHIGGMCGAYVAAVTAFMVVNVHFLPGLMVWMAPVIIGGTLITLTINRYKRKFNKQAAATETTVPVAVR
;
A
#
# COMPACT_ATOMS: atom_id res chain seq x y z
N MET A 1 -20.32 -0.90 25.87
CA MET A 1 -19.48 -1.14 24.68
C MET A 1 -20.14 -0.72 23.36
N GLU A 2 -21.46 -0.85 23.21
CA GLU A 2 -22.15 -0.53 21.94
C GLU A 2 -21.98 0.91 21.47
N LYS A 3 -22.15 1.90 22.36
CA LYS A 3 -21.95 3.33 22.00
C LYS A 3 -20.55 3.61 21.44
N ILE A 4 -19.51 3.02 22.03
CA ILE A 4 -18.11 3.17 21.57
C ILE A 4 -17.95 2.56 20.17
N PHE A 5 -18.54 1.39 19.94
CA PHE A 5 -18.50 0.73 18.64
C PHE A 5 -19.19 1.59 17.58
N THR A 6 -20.38 2.10 17.85
CA THR A 6 -21.13 2.96 16.91
C THR A 6 -20.37 4.23 16.56
N VAL A 7 -19.78 4.91 17.55
CA VAL A 7 -18.93 6.09 17.29
C VAL A 7 -17.73 5.72 16.42
N THR A 8 -17.07 4.61 16.71
CA THR A 8 -15.92 4.12 15.94
C THR A 8 -16.32 3.80 14.49
N LEU A 9 -17.47 3.17 14.29
CA LEU A 9 -18.02 2.86 12.98
C LEU A 9 -18.36 4.11 12.18
N VAL A 10 -19.00 5.11 12.80
CA VAL A 10 -19.30 6.39 12.14
C VAL A 10 -18.01 7.09 11.70
N LEU A 11 -17.00 7.16 12.58
CA LEU A 11 -15.69 7.71 12.25
C LEU A 11 -15.01 6.94 11.11
N HIS A 12 -15.14 5.61 11.11
CA HIS A 12 -14.63 4.76 10.04
C HIS A 12 -15.29 5.06 8.69
N ILE A 13 -16.62 5.20 8.66
CA ILE A 13 -17.37 5.53 7.44
C ILE A 13 -16.98 6.90 6.90
N ILE A 14 -16.87 7.91 7.77
CA ILE A 14 -16.42 9.26 7.40
C ILE A 14 -15.00 9.19 6.82
N GLY A 15 -14.06 8.55 7.53
CA GLY A 15 -12.69 8.36 7.08
C GLY A 15 -12.61 7.62 5.74
N GLY A 16 -13.38 6.54 5.60
CA GLY A 16 -13.46 5.73 4.38
C GLY A 16 -13.92 6.57 3.19
N THR A 17 -15.02 7.30 3.36
CA THR A 17 -15.57 8.18 2.31
C THR A 17 -14.57 9.26 1.91
N LEU A 18 -13.96 9.95 2.88
CA LEU A 18 -12.95 10.97 2.64
C LEU A 18 -11.73 10.38 1.92
N SER A 19 -11.28 9.18 2.30
CA SER A 19 -10.13 8.53 1.65
C SER A 19 -10.41 8.20 0.17
N LEU A 20 -11.60 7.71 -0.15
CA LEU A 20 -11.98 7.36 -1.52
C LEU A 20 -12.04 8.61 -2.41
N ILE A 21 -12.62 9.70 -1.90
CA ILE A 21 -12.72 10.97 -2.62
C ILE A 21 -11.33 11.60 -2.81
N THR A 22 -10.59 11.78 -1.71
CA THR A 22 -9.29 12.47 -1.74
C THR A 22 -8.22 11.69 -2.50
N GLY A 23 -8.24 10.36 -2.41
CA GLY A 23 -7.38 9.48 -3.21
C GLY A 23 -7.65 9.59 -4.71
N LEU A 24 -8.93 9.63 -5.11
CA LEU A 24 -9.30 9.84 -6.52
C LEU A 24 -8.85 11.22 -7.03
N VAL A 25 -9.11 12.27 -6.24
CA VAL A 25 -8.66 13.64 -6.56
C VAL A 25 -7.14 13.69 -6.71
N ALA A 26 -6.38 13.02 -5.85
CA ALA A 26 -4.93 12.95 -5.92
C ALA A 26 -4.45 12.23 -7.19
N MET A 27 -5.09 11.13 -7.58
CA MET A 27 -4.75 10.37 -8.78
C MET A 27 -5.03 11.14 -10.08
N LEU A 28 -6.15 11.87 -10.14
CA LEU A 28 -6.54 12.67 -11.31
C LEU A 28 -5.73 13.96 -11.43
N ALA A 29 -5.30 14.55 -10.31
CA ALA A 29 -4.51 15.77 -10.31
C ALA A 29 -3.16 15.64 -11.04
N ALA A 30 -2.63 16.78 -11.47
CA ALA A 30 -1.29 16.87 -12.05
C ALA A 30 -0.22 16.50 -11.00
N LYS A 31 0.61 15.52 -11.35
CA LYS A 31 1.53 14.83 -10.43
C LYS A 31 2.58 15.84 -9.98
N GLY A 32 2.80 15.92 -8.67
CA GLY A 32 3.72 16.89 -8.07
C GLY A 32 3.21 18.33 -7.94
N LYS A 33 2.01 18.69 -8.44
CA LYS A 33 1.39 20.00 -8.17
C LYS A 33 0.68 20.04 -6.82
N SER A 34 0.29 21.23 -6.36
CA SER A 34 -0.36 21.46 -5.05
C SER A 34 -1.58 20.57 -4.83
N ARG A 35 -2.48 20.45 -5.81
CA ARG A 35 -3.68 19.60 -5.73
C ARG A 35 -3.36 18.12 -5.48
N HIS A 36 -2.36 17.56 -6.17
CA HIS A 36 -1.93 16.18 -5.96
C HIS A 36 -1.33 15.99 -4.56
N ARG A 37 -0.48 16.92 -4.12
CA ARG A 37 0.14 16.87 -2.78
C ARG A 37 -0.89 17.00 -1.66
N ALA A 38 -1.83 17.95 -1.79
CA ALA A 38 -2.89 18.16 -0.82
C ALA A 38 -3.84 16.95 -0.77
N GLY A 39 -4.30 16.47 -1.92
CA GLY A 39 -5.14 15.28 -2.01
C GLY A 39 -4.44 14.04 -1.45
N GLY A 40 -3.15 13.84 -1.75
CA GLY A 40 -2.37 12.72 -1.23
C GLY A 40 -2.18 12.75 0.28
N LYS A 41 -1.99 13.94 0.87
CA LYS A 41 -1.93 14.11 2.34
C LYS A 41 -3.29 13.88 2.99
N ALA A 42 -4.35 14.42 2.41
CA ALA A 42 -5.72 14.21 2.91
C ALA A 42 -6.10 12.72 2.85
N PHE A 43 -5.76 12.04 1.76
CA PHE A 43 -5.92 10.58 1.62
C PHE A 43 -5.15 9.83 2.71
N PHE A 44 -3.90 10.20 2.96
CA PHE A 44 -3.10 9.59 4.00
C PHE A 44 -3.74 9.72 5.38
N VAL A 45 -4.14 10.93 5.77
CA VAL A 45 -4.79 11.20 7.08
C VAL A 45 -6.12 10.45 7.20
N ALA A 46 -6.95 10.46 6.15
CA ALA A 46 -8.22 9.76 6.13
C ALA A 46 -8.02 8.23 6.26
N MET A 47 -7.05 7.65 5.55
CA MET A 47 -6.72 6.23 5.69
C MET A 47 -6.11 5.89 7.05
N THR A 48 -5.36 6.79 7.70
CA THR A 48 -4.93 6.59 9.08
C THR A 48 -6.13 6.50 10.02
N LEU A 49 -7.14 7.37 9.86
CA LEU A 49 -8.39 7.27 10.63
C LEU A 49 -9.12 5.94 10.38
N VAL A 50 -9.21 5.51 9.11
CA VAL A 50 -9.78 4.20 8.73
C VAL A 50 -9.03 3.06 9.40
N PHE A 51 -7.70 3.08 9.41
CA PHE A 51 -6.88 2.06 10.04
C PHE A 51 -7.09 1.99 11.55
N VAL A 52 -7.02 3.13 12.26
CA VAL A 52 -7.18 3.18 13.72
C VAL A 52 -8.58 2.70 14.13
N THR A 53 -9.62 3.14 13.41
CA THR A 53 -11.00 2.73 13.68
C THR A 53 -11.24 1.26 13.34
N ALA A 54 -10.69 0.75 12.22
CA ALA A 54 -10.79 -0.66 11.85
C ALA A 54 -10.06 -1.57 12.84
N LEU A 55 -8.88 -1.16 13.31
CA LEU A 55 -8.13 -1.87 14.34
C LEU A 55 -8.97 -1.97 15.63
N ALA A 56 -9.50 -0.84 16.11
CA ALA A 56 -10.37 -0.82 17.28
C ALA A 56 -11.61 -1.73 17.13
N MET A 57 -12.35 -1.62 16.01
CA MET A 57 -13.52 -2.47 15.75
C MET A 57 -13.15 -3.95 15.65
N SER A 58 -12.02 -4.28 15.02
CA SER A 58 -11.57 -5.66 14.86
C SER A 58 -11.25 -6.33 16.20
N LEU A 59 -10.64 -5.58 17.14
CA LEU A 59 -10.35 -6.05 18.49
C LEU A 59 -11.63 -6.17 19.34
N MET A 60 -12.56 -5.21 19.22
CA MET A 60 -13.82 -5.22 19.97
C MET A 60 -14.77 -6.37 19.55
N LYS A 61 -14.73 -6.78 18.28
CA LYS A 61 -15.67 -7.75 17.70
C LYS A 61 -15.01 -9.06 17.25
N GLY A 62 -13.70 -9.22 17.43
CA GLY A 62 -12.95 -10.41 17.00
C GLY A 62 -12.95 -10.60 15.47
N LEU A 63 -12.98 -9.51 14.70
CA LEU A 63 -13.08 -9.57 13.23
C LEU A 63 -11.68 -9.72 12.61
N THR A 64 -11.14 -10.95 12.60
CA THR A 64 -9.80 -11.23 12.08
C THR A 64 -9.62 -10.79 10.63
N PHE A 65 -10.65 -10.95 9.79
CA PHE A 65 -10.60 -10.50 8.41
C PHE A 65 -10.40 -8.97 8.29
N LEU A 66 -11.13 -8.19 9.09
CA LEU A 66 -10.99 -6.73 9.12
C LEU A 66 -9.59 -6.33 9.60
N LEU A 67 -9.05 -7.03 10.59
CA LEU A 67 -7.70 -6.81 11.09
C LEU A 67 -6.63 -6.99 9.99
N MET A 68 -6.72 -8.08 9.22
CA MET A 68 -5.79 -8.37 8.12
C MET A 68 -5.82 -7.28 7.05
N VAL A 69 -7.02 -6.91 6.58
CA VAL A 69 -7.18 -5.91 5.51
C VAL A 69 -6.77 -4.51 6.00
N ALA A 70 -7.10 -4.15 7.24
CA ALA A 70 -6.70 -2.88 7.84
C ALA A 70 -5.18 -2.76 7.90
N PHE A 71 -4.50 -3.78 8.43
CA PHE A 71 -3.04 -3.76 8.54
C PHE A 71 -2.36 -3.75 7.17
N PHE A 72 -2.79 -4.62 6.26
CA PHE A 72 -2.19 -4.72 4.93
C PHE A 72 -2.34 -3.43 4.11
N SER A 73 -3.54 -2.86 4.06
CA SER A 73 -3.81 -1.61 3.34
C SER A 73 -3.04 -0.42 3.93
N TYR A 74 -2.91 -0.36 5.26
CA TYR A 74 -2.16 0.70 5.91
C TYR A 74 -0.64 0.53 5.75
N HIS A 75 -0.12 -0.70 5.75
CA HIS A 75 1.28 -0.96 5.44
C HIS A 75 1.65 -0.52 4.02
N LEU A 76 0.81 -0.80 3.01
CA LEU A 76 0.95 -0.26 1.65
C LEU A 76 0.99 1.26 1.62
N LEU A 77 0.10 1.91 2.37
CA LEU A 77 0.01 3.36 2.45
C LEU A 77 1.29 3.96 3.06
N LEU A 78 1.74 3.43 4.20
CA LEU A 78 2.95 3.88 4.88
C LEU A 78 4.17 3.73 3.97
N ARG A 79 4.31 2.58 3.30
CA ARG A 79 5.35 2.33 2.30
C ARG A 79 5.32 3.36 1.16
N GLY A 80 4.15 3.59 0.58
CA GLY A 80 3.96 4.54 -0.52
C GLY A 80 4.23 5.99 -0.12
N TYR A 81 3.78 6.40 1.06
CA TYR A 81 4.01 7.76 1.57
C TYR A 81 5.47 7.97 1.97
N ARG A 82 6.07 6.99 2.66
CA ARG A 82 7.46 7.05 3.12
C ARG A 82 8.45 7.10 1.97
N ALA A 83 8.14 6.50 0.82
CA ALA A 83 8.97 6.57 -0.38
C ALA A 83 9.31 8.01 -0.81
N LEU A 84 8.47 9.02 -0.51
CA LEU A 84 8.76 10.43 -0.81
C LEU A 84 10.00 10.98 -0.10
N TYR A 85 10.43 10.34 0.99
CA TYR A 85 11.59 10.70 1.79
C TYR A 85 12.83 9.83 1.48
N LEU A 86 12.66 8.78 0.68
CA LEU A 86 13.72 7.82 0.31
C LEU A 86 14.25 8.06 -1.11
N LYS A 87 14.34 9.33 -1.51
CA LYS A 87 14.77 9.73 -2.87
C LYS A 87 16.24 9.47 -3.13
N GLU A 88 17.05 9.33 -2.08
CA GLU A 88 18.49 9.10 -2.18
C GLU A 88 18.87 7.64 -1.92
N LEU A 89 17.90 6.72 -1.97
CA LEU A 89 18.15 5.30 -1.74
C LEU A 89 19.19 4.72 -2.69
N TYR A 90 19.23 5.19 -3.95
CA TYR A 90 20.25 4.84 -4.94
C TYR A 90 21.68 5.24 -4.56
N LYS A 91 21.84 6.20 -3.63
CA LYS A 91 23.12 6.63 -3.06
C LYS A 91 23.46 5.90 -1.74
N GLY A 92 22.67 4.91 -1.33
CA GLY A 92 22.84 4.23 -0.06
C GLY A 92 22.31 5.01 1.15
N GLN A 93 21.22 5.76 0.97
CA GLN A 93 20.52 6.41 2.08
C GLN A 93 20.21 5.39 3.19
N ARG A 94 20.63 5.68 4.43
CA ARG A 94 20.45 4.78 5.57
C ARG A 94 19.00 4.75 6.03
N MET A 95 18.64 3.61 6.63
CA MET A 95 17.34 3.39 7.23
C MET A 95 17.14 4.31 8.44
N ALA A 96 16.04 5.06 8.48
CA ALA A 96 15.68 5.90 9.62
C ALA A 96 14.69 5.17 10.54
N LEU A 97 14.42 5.73 11.72
CA LEU A 97 13.49 5.14 12.70
C LEU A 97 12.12 4.74 12.11
N PRO A 98 11.44 5.57 11.29
CA PRO A 98 10.16 5.16 10.69
C PRO A 98 10.28 3.93 9.81
N ASP A 99 11.41 3.76 9.13
CA ASP A 99 11.64 2.63 8.23
C ASP A 99 11.82 1.32 9.02
N TYR A 100 12.53 1.37 10.16
CA TYR A 100 12.62 0.25 11.10
C TYR A 100 11.24 -0.11 11.67
N LEU A 101 10.43 0.87 12.06
CA LEU A 101 9.11 0.63 12.62
C LEU A 101 8.16 0.02 11.58
N ILE A 102 8.09 0.60 10.38
CA ILE A 102 7.20 0.11 9.31
C ILE A 102 7.55 -1.33 8.91
N ASN A 103 8.84 -1.61 8.68
CA ASN A 103 9.28 -2.94 8.27
C ASN A 103 9.26 -3.94 9.43
N GLY A 104 9.70 -3.55 10.62
CA GLY A 104 9.74 -4.42 11.79
C GLY A 104 8.35 -4.85 12.23
N VAL A 105 7.43 -3.89 12.41
CA VAL A 105 6.02 -4.20 12.74
C VAL A 105 5.37 -5.00 11.62
N GLY A 106 5.68 -4.66 10.35
CA GLY A 106 5.22 -5.40 9.18
C GLY A 106 5.66 -6.87 9.20
N VAL A 107 6.94 -7.15 9.42
CA VAL A 107 7.48 -8.52 9.47
C VAL A 107 6.88 -9.30 10.63
N ILE A 108 6.82 -8.71 11.83
CA ILE A 108 6.26 -9.37 13.02
C ILE A 108 4.80 -9.75 12.78
N PHE A 109 3.98 -8.79 12.33
CA PHE A 109 2.56 -9.01 12.09
C PHE A 109 2.33 -10.07 11.00
N ASN A 110 3.01 -9.95 9.86
CA ASN A 110 2.79 -10.87 8.73
C ASN A 110 3.35 -12.28 8.99
N THR A 111 4.42 -12.40 9.77
CA THR A 111 4.94 -13.71 10.22
C THR A 111 3.98 -14.37 11.19
N GLY A 112 3.43 -13.62 12.15
CA GLY A 112 2.38 -14.13 13.04
C GLY A 112 1.13 -14.56 12.27
N LEU A 113 0.71 -13.77 11.28
CA LEU A 113 -0.42 -14.09 10.41
C LEU A 113 -0.17 -15.35 9.58
N LEU A 114 1.02 -15.49 9.00
CA LEU A 114 1.43 -16.67 8.24
C LEU A 114 1.45 -17.92 9.11
N ALA A 115 2.06 -17.86 10.29
CA ALA A 115 2.14 -18.98 11.22
C ALA A 115 0.74 -19.41 11.70
N TRP A 116 -0.11 -18.45 12.05
CA TRP A 116 -1.49 -18.70 12.45
C TRP A 116 -2.31 -19.31 11.31
N GLY A 117 -2.23 -18.75 10.10
CA GLY A 117 -2.92 -19.29 8.93
C GLY A 117 -2.45 -20.71 8.57
N ALA A 118 -1.13 -20.93 8.50
CA ALA A 118 -0.56 -22.22 8.10
C ALA A 118 -0.87 -23.34 9.10
N SER A 119 -0.76 -23.07 10.41
CA SER A 119 -1.09 -24.05 11.46
C SER A 119 -2.55 -24.49 11.41
N HIS A 120 -3.47 -23.59 11.08
CA HIS A 120 -4.89 -23.91 10.98
C HIS A 120 -5.28 -24.54 9.64
N LEU A 121 -4.53 -24.33 8.56
CA LEU A 121 -4.78 -25.05 7.30
C LEU A 121 -4.59 -26.57 7.43
N VAL A 122 -3.68 -27.01 8.31
CA VAL A 122 -3.39 -28.43 8.53
C VAL A 122 -4.46 -29.11 9.39
N THR A 123 -5.14 -28.36 10.26
CA THR A 123 -6.10 -28.91 11.22
C THR A 123 -7.54 -28.67 10.81
N HIS A 124 -7.90 -27.44 10.42
CA HIS A 124 -9.24 -27.01 10.00
C HIS A 124 -9.15 -25.88 8.96
N SER A 125 -9.23 -26.23 7.68
CA SER A 125 -9.13 -25.25 6.60
C SER A 125 -10.40 -24.41 6.48
N THR A 126 -10.25 -23.08 6.54
CA THR A 126 -11.30 -22.11 6.26
C THR A 126 -10.79 -21.05 5.29
N TYR A 127 -11.70 -20.28 4.68
CA TYR A 127 -11.34 -19.18 3.79
C TYR A 127 -10.44 -18.15 4.50
N ILE A 128 -10.67 -17.88 5.79
CA ILE A 128 -9.90 -16.90 6.57
C ILE A 128 -8.44 -17.34 6.70
N HIS A 129 -8.17 -18.63 6.93
CA HIS A 129 -6.82 -19.16 7.05
C HIS A 129 -6.06 -19.10 5.73
N THR A 130 -6.75 -19.36 4.61
CA THR A 130 -6.17 -19.23 3.26
C THR A 130 -5.79 -17.77 2.98
N VAL A 131 -6.68 -16.84 3.31
CA VAL A 131 -6.45 -15.39 3.16
C VAL A 131 -5.31 -14.91 4.06
N ALA A 132 -5.20 -15.44 5.29
CA ALA A 132 -4.12 -15.15 6.22
C ALA A 132 -2.75 -15.56 5.66
N VAL A 133 -2.64 -16.78 5.11
CA VAL A 133 -1.40 -17.25 4.47
C VAL A 133 -1.02 -16.36 3.29
N PHE A 134 -1.99 -16.02 2.43
CA PHE A 134 -1.74 -15.15 1.28
C PHE A 134 -1.21 -13.77 1.70
N PHE A 135 -1.89 -13.09 2.63
CA PHE A 135 -1.45 -11.78 3.12
C PHE A 135 -0.13 -11.86 3.90
N GLY A 136 0.08 -12.92 4.68
CA GLY A 136 1.32 -13.15 5.41
C GLY A 136 2.52 -13.27 4.48
N LEU A 137 2.43 -14.13 3.44
CA LEU A 137 3.47 -14.27 2.43
C LEU A 137 3.72 -12.96 1.67
N LEU A 138 2.64 -12.31 1.22
CA LEU A 138 2.72 -11.06 0.45
C LEU A 138 3.37 -9.94 1.28
N GLY A 139 2.99 -9.81 2.55
CA GLY A 139 3.52 -8.80 3.46
C GLY A 139 4.99 -9.02 3.81
N ILE A 140 5.40 -10.27 4.05
CA ILE A 140 6.81 -10.62 4.26
C ILE A 140 7.63 -10.30 3.01
N TRP A 141 7.13 -10.66 1.83
CA TRP A 141 7.80 -10.35 0.57
C TRP A 141 7.96 -8.85 0.37
N MET A 142 6.94 -8.05 0.67
CA MET A 142 7.02 -6.59 0.58
C MET A 142 8.04 -5.99 1.54
N ALA A 143 7.99 -6.37 2.82
CA ALA A 143 8.95 -5.88 3.82
C ALA A 143 10.38 -6.32 3.48
N GLY A 144 10.57 -7.57 3.02
CA GLY A 144 11.85 -8.06 2.55
C GLY A 144 12.35 -7.31 1.32
N SER A 145 11.47 -6.95 0.38
CA SER A 145 11.83 -6.12 -0.77
C SER A 145 12.28 -4.72 -0.35
N ASP A 146 11.65 -4.13 0.66
CA ASP A 146 12.02 -2.80 1.13
C ASP A 146 13.35 -2.83 1.88
N ILE A 147 13.54 -3.77 2.81
CA ILE A 147 14.80 -4.02 3.50
C ILE A 147 15.93 -4.27 2.49
N LYS A 148 15.67 -5.08 1.45
CA LYS A 148 16.65 -5.33 0.39
C LYS A 148 17.13 -4.05 -0.29
N HIS A 149 16.26 -3.05 -0.51
CA HIS A 149 16.68 -1.79 -1.13
C HIS A 149 17.56 -0.92 -0.22
N PHE A 150 17.54 -1.13 1.10
CA PHE A 150 18.46 -0.47 2.04
C PHE A 150 19.81 -1.18 2.13
N ILE A 151 19.84 -2.51 1.98
CA ILE A 151 21.08 -3.30 1.99
C ILE A 151 21.78 -3.19 0.63
N ILE A 152 21.01 -3.27 -0.45
CA ILE A 152 21.48 -3.21 -1.83
C ILE A 152 20.81 -2.00 -2.49
N PRO A 153 21.50 -0.86 -2.56
CA PRO A 153 20.97 0.36 -3.17
C PRO A 153 20.42 0.10 -4.58
N PRO A 154 19.20 0.55 -4.90
CA PRO A 154 18.65 0.40 -6.25
C PRO A 154 19.47 1.21 -7.25
N LYS A 155 19.74 0.63 -8.43
CA LYS A 155 20.45 1.33 -9.50
C LYS A 155 19.65 2.51 -10.07
N ASP A 156 18.32 2.39 -10.11
CA ASP A 156 17.45 3.44 -10.63
C ASP A 156 17.20 4.54 -9.58
N LYS A 157 17.66 5.75 -9.88
CA LYS A 157 17.42 6.97 -9.08
C LYS A 157 15.93 7.23 -8.81
N GLN A 158 15.04 6.77 -9.67
CA GLN A 158 13.59 6.98 -9.57
C GLN A 158 12.85 5.84 -8.86
N GLN A 159 13.56 4.89 -8.25
CA GLN A 159 12.94 3.77 -7.52
C GLN A 159 11.90 4.23 -6.49
N TRP A 160 12.16 5.34 -5.80
CA TRP A 160 11.23 5.95 -4.84
C TRP A 160 9.86 6.28 -5.46
N LEU A 161 9.82 6.67 -6.73
CA LEU A 161 8.58 7.01 -7.42
C LEU A 161 7.75 5.77 -7.70
N TYR A 162 8.38 4.66 -8.07
CA TYR A 162 7.66 3.40 -8.32
C TYR A 162 7.10 2.83 -7.01
N THR A 163 7.86 2.90 -5.92
CA THR A 163 7.38 2.54 -4.58
C THR A 163 6.23 3.46 -4.15
N HIS A 164 6.32 4.76 -4.43
CA HIS A 164 5.24 5.71 -4.14
C HIS A 164 3.96 5.38 -4.91
N ILE A 165 4.04 5.20 -6.23
CA ILE A 165 2.89 4.84 -7.07
C ILE A 165 2.29 3.51 -6.61
N GLY A 166 3.13 2.47 -6.45
CA GLY A 166 2.69 1.15 -6.04
C GLY A 166 2.03 1.13 -4.66
N GLY A 167 2.63 1.79 -3.66
CA GLY A 167 2.09 1.83 -2.31
C GLY A 167 0.82 2.68 -2.19
N MET A 168 0.83 3.91 -2.72
CA MET A 168 -0.34 4.81 -2.61
C MET A 168 -1.54 4.30 -3.40
N CYS A 169 -1.33 3.88 -4.65
CA CYS A 169 -2.42 3.33 -5.46
C CYS A 169 -2.82 1.93 -4.97
N GLY A 170 -1.90 1.11 -4.48
CA GLY A 170 -2.21 -0.19 -3.88
C GLY A 170 -3.11 -0.05 -2.65
N ALA A 171 -2.80 0.89 -1.76
CA ALA A 171 -3.64 1.21 -0.61
C ALA A 171 -5.03 1.69 -1.03
N TYR A 172 -5.12 2.51 -2.10
CA TYR A 172 -6.40 2.96 -2.65
C TYR A 172 -7.23 1.80 -3.21
N VAL A 173 -6.61 0.89 -3.97
CA VAL A 173 -7.26 -0.32 -4.49
C VAL A 173 -7.77 -1.20 -3.35
N ALA A 174 -7.00 -1.35 -2.27
CA ALA A 174 -7.44 -2.08 -1.09
C ALA A 174 -8.66 -1.41 -0.43
N ALA A 175 -8.69 -0.07 -0.32
CA ALA A 175 -9.83 0.67 0.21
C ALA A 175 -11.10 0.51 -0.66
N VAL A 176 -10.96 0.60 -1.98
CA VAL A 176 -12.07 0.35 -2.92
C VAL A 176 -12.59 -1.08 -2.79
N THR A 177 -11.68 -2.07 -2.70
CA THR A 177 -12.06 -3.48 -2.53
C THR A 177 -12.82 -3.68 -1.22
N ALA A 178 -12.33 -3.13 -0.11
CA ALA A 178 -13.00 -3.21 1.19
C ALA A 178 -14.40 -2.58 1.16
N PHE A 179 -14.53 -1.40 0.54
CA PHE A 179 -15.82 -0.74 0.35
C PHE A 179 -16.78 -1.60 -0.48
N MET A 180 -16.31 -2.13 -1.61
CA MET A 180 -17.13 -2.93 -2.51
C MET A 180 -17.59 -4.24 -1.86
N VAL A 181 -16.71 -4.96 -1.14
CA VAL A 181 -17.04 -6.23 -0.49
C VAL A 181 -18.12 -6.07 0.58
N VAL A 182 -18.21 -4.90 1.22
CA VAL A 182 -19.23 -4.61 2.24
C VAL A 182 -20.54 -4.11 1.63
N ASN A 183 -20.53 -3.48 0.45
CA ASN A 183 -21.70 -2.78 -0.09
C ASN A 183 -22.30 -3.41 -1.36
N VAL A 184 -21.54 -4.25 -2.09
CA VAL A 184 -21.97 -4.84 -3.37
C VAL A 184 -22.36 -6.30 -3.14
N HIS A 185 -23.67 -6.55 -3.07
CA HIS A 185 -24.22 -7.89 -2.82
C HIS A 185 -24.84 -8.57 -4.05
N PHE A 186 -25.05 -7.82 -5.14
CA PHE A 186 -25.70 -8.33 -6.35
C PHE A 186 -24.73 -9.02 -7.34
N LEU A 187 -23.41 -8.95 -7.08
CA LEU A 187 -22.38 -9.63 -7.86
C LEU A 187 -21.76 -10.77 -7.05
N PRO A 188 -21.24 -11.83 -7.71
CA PRO A 188 -20.48 -12.88 -7.03
C PRO A 188 -19.32 -12.31 -6.22
N GLY A 189 -19.14 -12.78 -4.98
CA GLY A 189 -18.13 -12.24 -4.05
C GLY A 189 -16.71 -12.24 -4.61
N LEU A 190 -16.34 -13.25 -5.42
CA LEU A 190 -15.05 -13.31 -6.10
C LEU A 190 -14.87 -12.16 -7.11
N MET A 191 -15.91 -11.77 -7.84
CA MET A 191 -15.85 -10.65 -8.78
C MET A 191 -15.66 -9.33 -8.03
N VAL A 192 -16.41 -9.14 -6.94
CA VAL A 192 -16.32 -7.93 -6.09
C VAL A 192 -14.91 -7.78 -5.49
N TRP A 193 -14.29 -8.91 -5.13
CA TRP A 193 -12.92 -8.95 -4.62
C TRP A 193 -11.85 -8.72 -5.69
N MET A 194 -11.98 -9.39 -6.83
CA MET A 194 -10.89 -9.47 -7.80
C MET A 194 -10.92 -8.36 -8.84
N ALA A 195 -12.09 -7.81 -9.17
CA ALA A 195 -12.18 -6.76 -10.18
C ALA A 195 -11.35 -5.52 -9.81
N PRO A 196 -11.42 -4.95 -8.60
CA PRO A 196 -10.62 -3.76 -8.27
C PRO A 196 -9.13 -4.06 -8.25
N VAL A 197 -8.74 -5.26 -7.77
CA VAL A 197 -7.34 -5.69 -7.67
C VAL A 197 -6.73 -5.88 -9.07
N ILE A 198 -7.44 -6.54 -9.97
CA ILE A 198 -6.97 -6.78 -11.35
C ILE A 198 -6.89 -5.46 -12.12
N ILE A 199 -7.95 -4.66 -12.09
CA ILE A 199 -8.01 -3.37 -12.81
C ILE A 199 -6.94 -2.44 -12.24
N GLY A 200 -6.92 -2.26 -10.92
CA GLY A 200 -5.99 -1.38 -10.23
C GLY A 200 -4.54 -1.83 -10.40
N GLY A 201 -4.25 -3.11 -10.20
CA GLY A 201 -2.90 -3.68 -10.37
C GLY A 201 -2.38 -3.52 -11.81
N THR A 202 -3.26 -3.70 -12.80
CA THR A 202 -2.91 -3.46 -14.21
C THR A 202 -2.57 -1.99 -14.45
N LEU A 203 -3.43 -1.06 -14.02
CA LEU A 203 -3.20 0.38 -14.18
C LEU A 203 -1.92 0.85 -13.47
N ILE A 204 -1.66 0.35 -12.26
CA ILE A 204 -0.43 0.62 -11.50
C ILE A 204 0.79 0.16 -12.29
N THR A 205 0.77 -1.08 -12.78
CA THR A 205 1.88 -1.68 -13.54
C THR A 205 2.15 -0.91 -14.83
N LEU A 206 1.11 -0.61 -15.60
CA LEU A 206 1.21 0.19 -16.83
C LEU A 206 1.78 1.58 -16.55
N THR A 207 1.34 2.23 -15.46
CA THR A 207 1.82 3.55 -15.05
C THR A 207 3.30 3.50 -14.68
N ILE A 208 3.72 2.55 -13.84
CA ILE A 208 5.13 2.37 -13.46
C ILE A 208 5.99 2.12 -14.70
N ASN A 209 5.56 1.23 -15.61
CA ASN A 209 6.28 0.92 -16.83
C ASN A 209 6.40 2.14 -17.76
N ARG A 210 5.36 2.97 -17.85
CA ARG A 210 5.39 4.24 -18.60
C ARG A 210 6.45 5.19 -18.03
N TYR A 211 6.53 5.34 -16.71
CA TYR A 211 7.52 6.20 -16.07
C TYR A 211 8.95 5.65 -16.23
N LYS A 212 9.17 4.35 -16.06
CA LYS A 212 10.47 3.70 -16.33
C LYS A 212 10.96 4.00 -17.75
N ARG A 213 10.11 3.79 -18.76
CA ARG A 213 10.43 4.10 -20.16
C ARG A 213 10.76 5.57 -20.38
N LYS A 214 10.01 6.47 -19.74
CA LYS A 214 10.25 7.92 -19.83
C LYS A 214 11.63 8.30 -19.28
N PHE A 215 12.01 7.81 -18.11
CA PHE A 215 13.30 8.15 -17.50
C PHE A 215 14.49 7.50 -18.21
N ASN A 216 14.34 6.27 -18.69
CA ASN A 216 15.39 5.62 -19.48
C ASN A 216 15.70 6.40 -20.77
N LYS A 217 14.66 6.90 -21.47
CA LYS A 217 14.86 7.76 -22.65
C LYS A 217 15.57 9.07 -22.32
N GLN A 218 15.26 9.68 -21.17
CA GLN A 218 15.89 10.92 -20.73
C GLN A 218 17.37 10.71 -20.36
N ALA A 219 17.71 9.59 -19.71
CA ALA A 219 19.08 9.23 -19.39
C ALA A 219 19.91 9.03 -20.67
N ALA A 220 19.41 8.24 -21.63
CA ALA A 220 20.08 8.00 -22.91
C ALA A 220 20.31 9.30 -23.71
N ALA A 221 19.33 10.21 -23.74
CA ALA A 221 19.47 11.50 -24.42
C ALA A 221 20.55 12.40 -23.78
N THR A 222 20.72 12.32 -22.45
CA THR A 222 21.73 13.10 -21.72
C THR A 222 23.15 12.58 -22.02
N GLU A 223 23.32 11.26 -22.12
CA GLU A 223 24.61 10.63 -22.47
C GLU A 223 25.06 10.99 -23.90
N THR A 224 24.14 11.08 -24.87
CA THR A 224 24.48 11.47 -26.26
C THR A 224 24.86 12.94 -26.44
N THR A 225 24.54 13.80 -25.48
CA THR A 225 24.80 15.26 -25.58
C THR A 225 26.09 15.71 -24.89
N VAL A 226 26.79 14.82 -24.17
CA VAL A 226 28.10 15.15 -23.59
C VAL A 226 29.14 14.98 -24.71
N PRO A 227 29.76 16.07 -25.21
CA PRO A 227 30.83 15.93 -26.19
C PRO A 227 31.94 15.10 -25.54
N VAL A 228 32.35 14.03 -26.22
CA VAL A 228 33.58 13.31 -25.88
C VAL A 228 34.68 14.35 -25.91
N ALA A 229 35.15 14.77 -24.74
CA ALA A 229 36.34 15.60 -24.64
C ALA A 229 37.48 14.75 -25.20
N VAL A 230 37.81 14.99 -26.47
CA VAL A 230 38.97 14.41 -27.13
C VAL A 230 40.17 14.87 -26.30
N ARG A 231 40.80 13.90 -25.63
CA ARG A 231 42.11 14.07 -25.00
C ARG A 231 43.19 14.02 -26.07
#